data_AF-A0A7J5EIB3-F1
#
_entry.id   AF-A0A7J5EIB3-F1
#
_cell.length_a   1.000
_cell.length_b   1.000
_cell.length_c   1.000
_cell.angle_alpha   90.00
_cell.angle_beta   90.00
_cell.angle_gamma   90.00
#
_symmetry.space_group_name_H-M   'P 1'
#
loop_
_entity.id
_entity.type
_entity.pdbx_description
1 polymer ?
#
loop_
_entity_poly.entity_id
_entity_poly.type
_entity_poly.pdbx_seq_one_letter_code
_entity_poly.pdbx_strand_id
1 'polypeptide(L)'
;MRPALLAASFVSIVSLAITGCQVGDPNASPNGGDDDDERETWPAPACDGPLGAARDPYALTECCTDFVGGAHCVPSDDVPGILQGRFAECAGGGYCVPDPLIATGGVYTPPSCTSLQGAEGVCLSGCIPEVTDYWGILPQDTCDDDERCVPCVNPLDGMTTGACELKYTCEGGFGSGTCPHTGPDLVDPTTLPACEPGAHCLPTMLVPADMLERLADCPAPNTASKCVPDDFIRTGGNFVPPTCDSVAGAEGRCLSKALPEVESQAALLPQSTCAADQLCVPCFNPLDQSDTGACHLACDPGPAEGPTGLPACCSGRGTCVPRSAAGANADRLGVDECPEGQDLLCAPNVFLGPGFQP
;
A
#
# COMPACT_ATOMS: atom_id res chain seq x y z
N MET A 1 39.29 -23.84 -69.75
CA MET A 1 39.12 -23.65 -71.20
C MET A 1 37.70 -24.03 -71.57
N ARG A 2 36.92 -23.07 -72.09
CA ARG A 2 35.61 -23.22 -72.79
C ARG A 2 34.39 -23.70 -71.93
N PRO A 3 33.14 -23.32 -72.28
CA PRO A 3 32.55 -22.04 -71.84
C PRO A 3 31.08 -22.13 -71.36
N ALA A 4 30.60 -21.00 -70.82
CA ALA A 4 29.24 -20.43 -70.85
C ALA A 4 28.00 -21.31 -71.10
N LEU A 5 27.00 -21.15 -70.22
CA LEU A 5 25.59 -21.07 -70.61
C LEU A 5 24.88 -20.03 -69.74
N LEU A 6 24.64 -18.87 -70.34
CA LEU A 6 23.70 -17.84 -69.90
C LEU A 6 22.28 -18.39 -70.06
N ALA A 7 21.48 -18.36 -68.99
CA ALA A 7 20.02 -18.44 -69.08
C ALA A 7 19.46 -17.08 -68.64
N ALA A 8 19.10 -16.27 -69.64
CA ALA A 8 18.36 -15.04 -69.45
C ALA A 8 16.87 -15.39 -69.31
N SER A 9 16.35 -15.37 -68.08
CA SER A 9 14.91 -15.41 -67.84
C SER A 9 14.34 -14.01 -68.02
N PHE A 10 13.61 -13.82 -69.12
CA PHE A 10 12.70 -12.68 -69.31
C PHE A 10 11.54 -12.84 -68.33
N VAL A 11 11.53 -12.04 -67.26
CA VAL A 11 10.34 -11.83 -66.43
C VAL A 11 9.53 -10.73 -67.10
N SER A 12 8.43 -11.12 -67.74
CA SER A 12 7.38 -10.19 -68.18
C SER A 12 6.79 -9.50 -66.96
N ILE A 13 7.02 -8.19 -66.85
CA ILE A 13 6.31 -7.31 -65.93
C ILE A 13 4.87 -7.17 -66.45
N VAL A 14 3.98 -8.03 -65.96
CA VAL A 14 2.53 -7.79 -66.05
C VAL A 14 2.22 -6.69 -65.05
N SER A 15 1.96 -5.49 -65.55
CA SER A 15 1.39 -4.40 -64.77
C SER A 15 -0.07 -4.73 -64.47
N LEU A 16 -0.29 -5.45 -63.36
CA LEU A 16 -1.61 -5.52 -62.72
C LEU A 16 -1.86 -4.17 -62.06
N ALA A 17 -2.74 -3.37 -62.63
CA ALA A 17 -3.38 -2.28 -61.92
C ALA A 17 -4.26 -2.91 -60.82
N ILE A 18 -3.71 -3.02 -59.62
CA ILE A 18 -4.49 -3.34 -58.43
C ILE A 18 -5.26 -2.06 -58.12
N THR A 19 -6.53 -2.03 -58.48
CA THR A 19 -7.50 -1.12 -57.87
C THR A 19 -7.51 -1.48 -56.39
N GLY A 20 -6.79 -0.70 -55.57
CA GLY A 20 -6.82 -0.85 -54.13
C GLY A 20 -8.24 -0.60 -53.66
N CYS A 21 -8.94 -1.65 -53.24
CA CYS A 21 -9.98 -1.48 -52.25
C CYS A 21 -9.26 -1.03 -50.97
N GLN A 22 -9.31 0.26 -50.67
CA GLN A 22 -9.12 0.72 -49.30
C GLN A 22 -10.20 0.01 -48.47
N VAL A 23 -9.79 -0.97 -47.69
CA VAL A 23 -10.56 -1.38 -46.53
C VAL A 23 -10.41 -0.20 -45.58
N GLY A 24 -11.44 0.64 -45.52
CA GLY A 24 -11.48 1.70 -44.51
C GLY A 24 -11.40 1.06 -43.13
N ASP A 25 -10.53 1.60 -42.29
CA ASP A 25 -10.58 1.34 -40.86
C ASP A 25 -12.02 1.59 -40.38
N PRO A 26 -12.67 0.61 -39.72
CA PRO A 26 -13.99 0.85 -39.12
C PRO A 26 -13.95 1.86 -37.97
N ASN A 27 -12.75 2.29 -37.55
CA ASN A 27 -12.52 3.29 -36.51
C ASN A 27 -11.76 4.54 -37.00
N ALA A 28 -11.63 4.76 -38.32
CA ALA A 28 -11.16 6.05 -38.81
C ALA A 28 -12.23 7.11 -38.55
N SER A 29 -12.11 7.82 -37.43
CA SER A 29 -12.93 8.96 -37.08
C SER A 29 -12.79 10.03 -38.17
N PRO A 30 -13.84 10.37 -38.93
CA PRO A 30 -13.75 11.36 -39.97
C PRO A 30 -14.05 12.71 -39.33
N ASN A 31 -13.05 13.34 -38.70
CA ASN A 31 -13.05 14.78 -38.45
C ASN A 31 -11.62 15.25 -38.15
N GLY A 32 -10.95 15.72 -39.20
CA GLY A 32 -9.87 16.69 -39.05
C GLY A 32 -10.46 18.06 -39.39
N GLY A 33 -10.41 18.98 -38.42
CA GLY A 33 -10.72 20.40 -38.61
C GLY A 33 -11.68 20.96 -37.56
N ASP A 34 -11.13 21.33 -36.40
CA ASP A 34 -11.18 22.68 -35.80
C ASP A 34 -10.61 22.59 -34.37
N ASP A 35 -9.65 23.46 -34.06
CA ASP A 35 -8.90 23.53 -32.80
C ASP A 35 -9.78 24.08 -31.65
N ASP A 36 -10.85 23.36 -31.31
CA ASP A 36 -11.59 23.54 -30.06
C ASP A 36 -11.22 22.37 -29.15
N ASP A 37 -10.57 22.66 -28.02
CA ASP A 37 -10.19 21.70 -26.98
C ASP A 37 -11.36 20.74 -26.64
N GLU A 38 -11.39 19.56 -27.26
CA GLU A 38 -12.30 18.47 -26.88
C GLU A 38 -11.82 17.92 -25.52
N ARG A 39 -12.03 18.71 -24.46
CA ARG A 39 -11.79 18.27 -23.09
C ARG A 39 -12.58 16.99 -22.88
N GLU A 40 -11.89 15.93 -22.47
CA GLU A 40 -12.55 14.70 -22.09
C GLU A 40 -13.55 14.98 -20.97
N THR A 41 -14.83 14.79 -21.27
CA THR A 41 -15.88 14.95 -20.28
C THR A 41 -16.05 13.65 -19.51
N TRP A 42 -15.47 13.61 -18.31
CA TRP A 42 -15.68 12.54 -17.35
C TRP A 42 -17.01 12.76 -16.62
N PRO A 43 -17.94 11.79 -16.60
CA PRO A 43 -19.16 11.94 -15.82
C PRO A 43 -18.80 11.97 -14.32
N ALA A 44 -19.14 13.08 -13.66
CA ALA A 44 -18.95 13.19 -12.21
C ALA A 44 -19.72 12.06 -11.49
N PRO A 45 -19.09 11.31 -10.58
CA PRO A 45 -19.77 10.28 -9.81
C PRO A 45 -20.83 10.89 -8.88
N ALA A 46 -21.79 10.06 -8.46
CA ALA A 46 -22.85 10.46 -7.53
C ALA A 46 -22.39 10.57 -6.07
N CYS A 47 -21.09 10.38 -5.79
CA CYS A 47 -20.51 10.37 -4.45
C CYS A 47 -19.14 11.08 -4.47
N ASP A 48 -18.69 11.50 -3.29
CA ASP A 48 -17.30 11.92 -3.09
C ASP A 48 -16.43 10.66 -2.99
N GLY A 49 -15.38 10.59 -3.81
CA GLY A 49 -14.42 9.48 -3.77
C GLY A 49 -13.26 9.75 -2.81
N PRO A 50 -12.20 8.92 -2.85
CA PRO A 50 -11.05 9.08 -1.96
C PRO A 50 -10.31 10.42 -2.14
N LEU A 51 -10.37 11.05 -3.32
CA LEU A 51 -9.79 12.38 -3.57
C LEU A 51 -10.79 13.52 -3.29
N GLY A 52 -11.90 13.21 -2.62
CA GLY A 52 -13.00 14.12 -2.33
C GLY A 52 -13.96 14.28 -3.51
N ALA A 53 -14.57 15.47 -3.60
CA ALA A 53 -15.46 15.79 -4.71
C ALA A 53 -14.68 15.83 -6.03
N ALA A 54 -15.35 15.43 -7.12
CA ALA A 54 -14.84 15.58 -8.48
C ALA A 54 -14.43 17.04 -8.76
N ARG A 55 -13.26 17.22 -9.39
CA ARG A 55 -12.68 18.53 -9.72
C ARG A 55 -12.28 18.57 -11.19
N ASP A 56 -12.28 19.77 -11.77
CA ASP A 56 -11.72 19.99 -13.11
C ASP A 56 -10.18 19.88 -13.04
N PRO A 57 -9.53 18.86 -13.66
CA PRO A 57 -8.08 18.72 -13.62
C PRO A 57 -7.37 19.94 -14.21
N TYR A 58 -7.94 20.55 -15.26
CA TYR A 58 -7.37 21.70 -15.96
C TYR A 58 -7.39 23.00 -15.15
N ALA A 59 -7.99 23.00 -13.94
CA ALA A 59 -7.89 24.10 -12.99
C ALA A 59 -6.64 23.99 -12.09
N LEU A 60 -5.92 22.86 -12.16
CA LEU A 60 -4.72 22.58 -11.37
C LEU A 60 -3.45 22.81 -12.20
N THR A 61 -2.29 22.71 -11.55
CA THR A 61 -1.00 22.83 -12.25
C THR A 61 -0.66 21.49 -12.87
N GLU A 62 -0.43 21.45 -14.19
CA GLU A 62 0.02 20.24 -14.89
C GLU A 62 1.34 19.72 -14.29
N CYS A 63 1.48 18.40 -14.26
CA CYS A 63 2.68 17.71 -13.80
C CYS A 63 3.06 16.60 -14.78
N CYS A 64 4.06 15.78 -14.45
CA CYS A 64 4.45 14.65 -15.30
C CYS A 64 4.88 15.05 -16.72
N THR A 65 5.96 15.82 -16.84
CA THR A 65 6.41 16.35 -18.15
C THR A 65 6.90 15.29 -19.13
N ASP A 66 7.17 14.07 -18.66
CA ASP A 66 7.65 12.97 -19.48
C ASP A 66 6.50 12.28 -20.25
N PHE A 67 5.26 12.43 -19.79
CA PHE A 67 4.04 11.95 -20.42
C PHE A 67 3.06 13.13 -20.47
N VAL A 68 3.17 13.94 -21.54
CA VAL A 68 2.45 15.21 -21.67
C VAL A 68 0.95 14.96 -21.79
N GLY A 69 0.17 15.64 -20.95
CA GLY A 69 -1.28 15.44 -20.84
C GLY A 69 -1.63 14.28 -19.90
N GLY A 70 -2.68 14.44 -19.11
CA GLY A 70 -3.27 13.34 -18.34
C GLY A 70 -2.93 13.32 -16.84
N ALA A 71 -2.19 14.29 -16.29
CA ALA A 71 -2.02 14.42 -14.84
C ALA A 71 -1.81 15.87 -14.35
N HIS A 72 -2.33 16.17 -13.17
CA HIS A 72 -2.15 17.48 -12.52
C HIS A 72 -1.84 17.35 -11.01
N CYS A 73 -1.21 18.40 -10.47
CA CYS A 73 -0.85 18.50 -9.06
C CYS A 73 -2.07 18.72 -8.17
N VAL A 74 -2.33 17.76 -7.27
CA VAL A 74 -3.32 17.86 -6.21
C VAL A 74 -2.61 18.17 -4.88
N PRO A 75 -3.10 19.15 -4.08
CA PRO A 75 -2.52 19.45 -2.76
C PRO A 75 -2.41 18.23 -1.85
N SER A 76 -1.36 18.13 -1.04
CA SER A 76 -1.11 16.97 -0.17
C SER A 76 -2.26 16.68 0.80
N ASP A 77 -2.94 17.72 1.30
CA ASP A 77 -4.08 17.59 2.21
C ASP A 77 -5.32 16.96 1.54
N ASP A 78 -5.40 17.00 0.20
CA ASP A 78 -6.50 16.45 -0.59
C ASP A 78 -6.19 15.04 -1.13
N VAL A 79 -4.96 14.56 -0.94
CA VAL A 79 -4.53 13.21 -1.36
C VAL A 79 -4.40 12.35 -0.10
N PRO A 80 -5.28 11.35 0.11
CA PRO A 80 -5.18 10.45 1.23
C PRO A 80 -3.80 9.78 1.31
N GLY A 81 -3.27 9.60 2.52
CA GLY A 81 -1.93 9.00 2.73
C GLY A 81 -1.72 7.66 2.02
N ILE A 82 -2.77 6.84 1.90
CA ILE A 82 -2.77 5.58 1.15
C ILE A 82 -2.43 5.75 -0.35
N LEU A 83 -2.75 6.91 -0.94
CA LEU A 83 -2.49 7.22 -2.36
C LEU A 83 -1.21 8.02 -2.59
N GLN A 84 -0.70 8.71 -1.56
CA GLN A 84 0.48 9.59 -1.69
C GLN A 84 1.71 8.86 -2.24
N GLY A 85 1.95 7.63 -1.79
CA GLY A 85 3.05 6.80 -2.27
C GLY A 85 2.90 6.25 -3.70
N ARG A 86 1.81 6.57 -4.41
CA ARG A 86 1.52 6.12 -5.79
C ARG A 86 1.79 7.18 -6.84
N PHE A 87 1.99 8.41 -6.39
CA PHE A 87 2.05 9.58 -7.26
C PHE A 87 3.38 10.27 -7.06
N ALA A 88 3.96 10.76 -8.14
CA ALA A 88 5.16 11.57 -8.06
C ALA A 88 4.88 12.88 -7.28
N GLU A 89 5.85 13.35 -6.50
CA GLU A 89 5.73 14.63 -5.81
C GLU A 89 5.78 15.80 -6.82
N CYS A 90 4.93 16.79 -6.59
CA CYS A 90 4.95 18.02 -7.37
C CYS A 90 6.00 19.01 -6.84
N ALA A 91 6.65 19.75 -7.74
CA ALA A 91 7.67 20.75 -7.37
C ALA A 91 7.13 21.87 -6.45
N GLY A 92 5.84 22.15 -6.50
CA GLY A 92 5.15 23.12 -5.64
C GLY A 92 4.59 22.53 -4.33
N GLY A 93 4.87 21.26 -4.03
CA GLY A 93 4.15 20.46 -3.04
C GLY A 93 2.91 19.79 -3.64
N GLY A 94 2.35 18.81 -2.93
CA GLY A 94 1.28 17.96 -3.47
C GLY A 94 1.80 16.76 -4.28
N TYR A 95 0.85 16.08 -4.92
CA TYR A 95 1.10 14.86 -5.68
C TYR A 95 0.56 14.97 -7.09
N CYS A 96 1.27 14.38 -8.04
CA CYS A 96 0.92 14.35 -9.45
C CYS A 96 -0.10 13.24 -9.72
N VAL A 97 -1.38 13.61 -9.78
CA VAL A 97 -2.49 12.66 -9.86
C VAL A 97 -3.03 12.63 -11.30
N PRO A 98 -3.25 11.44 -11.88
CA PRO A 98 -3.90 11.31 -13.18
C PRO A 98 -5.28 11.99 -13.28
N ASP A 99 -5.56 12.61 -14.42
CA ASP A 99 -6.78 13.38 -14.70
C ASP A 99 -8.06 12.58 -14.50
N PRO A 100 -8.17 11.30 -14.93
CA PRO A 100 -9.35 10.49 -14.66
C PRO A 100 -9.66 10.35 -13.17
N LEU A 101 -8.63 10.30 -12.31
CA LEU A 101 -8.81 10.24 -10.86
C LEU A 101 -9.26 11.60 -10.30
N ILE A 102 -8.70 12.71 -10.76
CA ILE A 102 -9.13 14.05 -10.30
C ILE A 102 -10.57 14.33 -10.73
N ALA A 103 -10.89 14.06 -11.99
CA ALA A 103 -12.19 14.32 -12.61
C ALA A 103 -13.32 13.47 -12.02
N THR A 104 -12.98 12.34 -11.40
CA THR A 104 -13.93 11.46 -10.72
C THR A 104 -13.83 11.52 -9.20
N GLY A 105 -13.06 12.45 -8.63
CA GLY A 105 -12.86 12.47 -7.16
C GLY A 105 -12.21 11.18 -6.64
N GLY A 106 -11.53 10.44 -7.50
CA GLY A 106 -10.89 9.16 -7.24
C GLY A 106 -11.81 7.96 -7.46
N VAL A 107 -13.07 8.12 -7.88
CA VAL A 107 -13.98 7.01 -8.23
C VAL A 107 -13.71 6.53 -9.65
N TYR A 108 -12.69 5.72 -9.82
CA TYR A 108 -12.22 5.29 -11.14
C TYR A 108 -12.07 3.77 -11.21
N THR A 109 -12.48 3.22 -12.36
CA THR A 109 -12.17 1.85 -12.78
C THR A 109 -11.40 1.95 -14.08
N PRO A 110 -10.10 1.66 -14.07
CA PRO A 110 -9.27 1.62 -15.26
C PRO A 110 -9.90 0.77 -16.39
N PRO A 111 -9.86 1.25 -17.65
CA PRO A 111 -10.24 0.45 -18.81
C PRO A 111 -9.43 -0.85 -18.88
N SER A 112 -10.08 -1.95 -19.22
CA SER A 112 -9.40 -3.23 -19.45
C SER A 112 -8.64 -3.22 -20.77
N CYS A 113 -7.50 -3.91 -20.81
CA CYS A 113 -6.66 -4.05 -22.00
C CYS A 113 -5.95 -5.41 -22.02
N THR A 114 -5.24 -5.69 -23.12
CA THR A 114 -4.43 -6.90 -23.34
C THR A 114 -2.96 -6.55 -23.20
N SER A 115 -2.34 -7.05 -22.14
CA SER A 115 -0.94 -6.79 -21.80
C SER A 115 0.02 -7.84 -22.41
N LEU A 116 1.25 -7.87 -21.90
CA LEU A 116 2.33 -8.77 -22.30
C LEU A 116 1.87 -10.22 -22.40
N GLN A 117 2.23 -10.89 -23.50
CA GLN A 117 1.89 -12.29 -23.78
C GLN A 117 0.38 -12.59 -23.82
N GLY A 118 -0.46 -11.58 -24.04
CA GLY A 118 -1.92 -11.75 -24.05
C GLY A 118 -2.54 -11.81 -22.66
N ALA A 119 -1.80 -11.41 -21.62
CA ALA A 119 -2.31 -11.35 -20.25
C ALA A 119 -3.39 -10.27 -20.11
N GLU A 120 -4.35 -10.50 -19.22
CA GLU A 120 -5.31 -9.47 -18.82
C GLU A 120 -4.57 -8.31 -18.14
N GLY A 121 -4.99 -7.08 -18.42
CA GLY A 121 -4.44 -5.89 -17.79
C GLY A 121 -5.45 -4.74 -17.76
N VAL A 122 -4.99 -3.62 -17.22
CA VAL A 122 -5.72 -2.36 -17.23
C VAL A 122 -4.84 -1.19 -17.66
N CYS A 123 -5.48 -0.17 -18.20
CA CYS A 123 -4.82 1.06 -18.63
C CYS A 123 -4.49 1.94 -17.43
N LEU A 124 -3.20 2.19 -17.21
CA LEU A 124 -2.70 3.06 -16.15
C LEU A 124 -1.78 4.12 -16.75
N SER A 125 -1.91 5.34 -16.24
CA SER A 125 -1.10 6.48 -16.64
C SER A 125 0.38 6.24 -16.40
N GLY A 126 1.19 6.66 -17.38
CA GLY A 126 2.65 6.70 -17.28
C GLY A 126 3.16 7.60 -16.17
N CYS A 127 2.34 8.49 -15.65
CA CYS A 127 2.67 9.37 -14.53
C CYS A 127 2.72 8.66 -13.17
N ILE A 128 2.24 7.42 -13.10
CA ILE A 128 2.44 6.55 -11.94
C ILE A 128 3.89 6.01 -12.03
N PRO A 129 4.75 6.25 -11.02
CA PRO A 129 6.17 5.88 -11.06
C PRO A 129 6.41 4.41 -11.44
N GLU A 130 5.61 3.50 -10.88
CA GLU A 130 5.69 2.07 -11.18
C GLU A 130 5.37 1.76 -12.65
N VAL A 131 4.51 2.53 -13.32
CA VAL A 131 4.22 2.39 -14.74
C VAL A 131 5.35 2.97 -15.58
N THR A 132 5.89 4.13 -15.18
CA THR A 132 7.05 4.76 -15.82
C THR A 132 8.23 3.79 -15.90
N ASP A 133 8.54 3.10 -14.80
CA ASP A 133 9.69 2.19 -14.70
C ASP A 133 9.63 1.02 -15.71
N TYR A 134 8.42 0.60 -16.08
CA TYR A 134 8.19 -0.47 -17.05
C TYR A 134 7.67 0.03 -18.41
N TRP A 135 7.61 1.35 -18.63
CA TRP A 135 7.01 1.96 -19.81
C TRP A 135 7.52 1.39 -21.14
N GLY A 136 8.83 1.16 -21.24
CA GLY A 136 9.48 0.66 -22.45
C GLY A 136 9.15 -0.79 -22.82
N ILE A 137 8.53 -1.55 -21.91
CA ILE A 137 8.14 -2.95 -22.15
C ILE A 137 6.63 -3.17 -22.10
N LEU A 138 5.86 -2.30 -21.44
CA LEU A 138 4.41 -2.42 -21.40
C LEU A 138 3.80 -2.04 -22.76
N PRO A 139 2.87 -2.84 -23.32
CA PRO A 139 2.14 -2.45 -24.51
C PRO A 139 1.12 -1.34 -24.21
N GLN A 140 0.75 -0.57 -25.22
CA GLN A 140 -0.35 0.41 -25.12
C GLN A 140 -1.72 -0.28 -25.27
N ASP A 141 -1.88 -1.19 -26.25
CA ASP A 141 -3.17 -1.80 -26.61
C ASP A 141 -4.28 -0.77 -26.89
N THR A 142 -5.36 -0.78 -26.10
CA THR A 142 -6.49 0.17 -26.22
C THR A 142 -6.36 1.38 -25.29
N CYS A 143 -5.24 1.51 -24.58
CA CYS A 143 -5.00 2.60 -23.64
C CYS A 143 -4.61 3.89 -24.37
N ASP A 144 -4.83 5.03 -23.73
CA ASP A 144 -4.49 6.34 -24.29
C ASP A 144 -2.96 6.51 -24.45
N ASP A 145 -2.55 7.57 -25.15
CA ASP A 145 -1.14 7.77 -25.53
C ASP A 145 -0.20 7.93 -24.32
N ASP A 146 -0.71 8.51 -23.23
CA ASP A 146 -0.06 8.69 -21.93
C ASP A 146 -0.25 7.48 -21.00
N GLU A 147 -0.93 6.42 -21.43
CA GLU A 147 -1.20 5.23 -20.63
C GLU A 147 -0.52 3.96 -21.18
N ARG A 148 -0.33 2.97 -20.32
CA ARG A 148 0.10 1.63 -20.71
C ARG A 148 -0.76 0.56 -20.09
N CYS A 149 -0.85 -0.56 -20.81
CA CYS A 149 -1.56 -1.73 -20.37
C CYS A 149 -0.74 -2.51 -19.35
N VAL A 150 -0.99 -2.25 -18.06
CA VAL A 150 -0.33 -2.92 -16.94
C VAL A 150 -1.02 -4.26 -16.69
N PRO A 151 -0.29 -5.39 -16.72
CA PRO A 151 -0.91 -6.70 -16.55
C PRO A 151 -1.42 -6.86 -15.12
N CYS A 152 -2.55 -7.55 -14.92
CA CYS A 152 -3.05 -7.89 -13.58
C CYS A 152 -2.05 -8.76 -12.80
N VAL A 153 -1.32 -9.60 -13.53
CA VAL A 153 -0.33 -10.53 -12.99
C VAL A 153 0.98 -10.34 -13.74
N ASN A 154 2.06 -10.09 -13.02
CA ASN A 154 3.38 -9.93 -13.61
C ASN A 154 3.79 -11.24 -14.32
N PRO A 155 4.06 -11.20 -15.63
CA PRO A 155 4.33 -12.40 -16.42
C PRO A 155 5.70 -13.04 -16.13
N LEU A 156 6.59 -12.36 -15.39
CA LEU A 156 7.93 -12.85 -15.05
C LEU A 156 7.93 -13.75 -13.81
N ASP A 157 7.07 -13.47 -12.84
CA ASP A 157 7.05 -14.13 -11.53
C ASP A 157 5.67 -14.71 -11.16
N GLY A 158 4.63 -14.40 -11.94
CA GLY A 158 3.26 -14.87 -11.72
C GLY A 158 2.55 -14.18 -10.56
N MET A 159 3.07 -13.06 -10.06
CA MET A 159 2.50 -12.35 -8.91
C MET A 159 1.47 -11.32 -9.34
N THR A 160 0.41 -11.13 -8.55
CA THR A 160 -0.51 -10.01 -8.80
C THR A 160 0.27 -8.69 -8.74
N THR A 161 0.05 -7.85 -9.73
CA THR A 161 0.58 -6.49 -9.73
C THR A 161 -0.25 -5.61 -8.82
N GLY A 162 -1.54 -5.92 -8.61
CA GLY A 162 -2.49 -5.02 -7.96
C GLY A 162 -3.17 -4.05 -8.94
N ALA A 163 -2.79 -4.05 -10.23
CA ALA A 163 -3.33 -3.11 -11.22
C ALA A 163 -4.84 -3.28 -11.44
N CYS A 164 -5.31 -4.52 -11.53
CA CYS A 164 -6.72 -4.82 -11.84
C CYS A 164 -7.63 -4.71 -10.60
N GLU A 165 -7.01 -4.63 -9.43
CA GLU A 165 -7.61 -4.39 -8.14
C GLU A 165 -7.71 -2.89 -7.82
N LEU A 166 -7.12 -2.01 -8.65
CA LEU A 166 -7.31 -0.55 -8.58
C LEU A 166 -8.72 -0.16 -9.04
N LYS A 167 -9.73 -0.48 -8.23
CA LYS A 167 -11.11 -0.06 -8.45
C LYS A 167 -11.57 0.73 -7.24
N TYR A 168 -11.78 2.02 -7.46
CA TYR A 168 -12.37 2.89 -6.46
C TYR A 168 -13.81 3.14 -6.87
N THR A 169 -14.76 2.62 -6.08
CA THR A 169 -16.19 2.78 -6.35
C THR A 169 -16.83 3.56 -5.20
N CYS A 170 -18.02 4.11 -5.45
CA CYS A 170 -18.85 4.72 -4.41
C CYS A 170 -19.24 3.76 -3.28
N GLU A 171 -19.07 2.44 -3.47
CA GLU A 171 -19.35 1.41 -2.48
C GLU A 171 -18.14 1.12 -1.57
N GLY A 172 -17.00 1.78 -1.81
CA GLY A 172 -15.79 1.71 -1.00
C GLY A 172 -14.61 1.13 -1.79
N GLY A 173 -13.72 2.01 -2.25
CA GLY A 173 -12.31 1.67 -2.53
C GLY A 173 -11.44 1.97 -1.30
N PHE A 174 -10.20 1.49 -1.30
CA PHE A 174 -9.24 1.70 -0.20
C PHE A 174 -9.22 3.18 0.26
N GLY A 175 -9.63 3.43 1.50
CA GLY A 175 -9.41 4.70 2.18
C GLY A 175 -10.57 5.72 2.23
N SER A 176 -11.78 5.42 1.73
CA SER A 176 -12.96 6.30 1.93
C SER A 176 -14.06 5.73 2.83
N GLY A 177 -13.87 4.52 3.36
CA GLY A 177 -14.81 3.89 4.29
C GLY A 177 -14.86 4.63 5.63
N THR A 178 -16.04 4.65 6.25
CA THR A 178 -16.18 5.01 7.66
C THR A 178 -15.16 4.22 8.48
N CYS A 179 -14.44 4.88 9.40
CA CYS A 179 -13.49 4.20 10.25
C CYS A 179 -14.03 4.13 11.69
N PRO A 180 -14.10 2.94 12.33
CA PRO A 180 -13.69 1.63 11.79
C PRO A 180 -14.59 1.16 10.62
N HIS A 181 -14.03 0.40 9.69
CA HIS A 181 -14.78 -0.15 8.55
C HIS A 181 -15.88 -1.08 9.04
N THR A 182 -17.12 -0.76 8.68
CA THR A 182 -18.32 -1.57 8.99
C THR A 182 -19.00 -2.00 7.68
N GLY A 183 -18.30 -2.80 6.87
CA GLY A 183 -18.81 -3.31 5.61
C GLY A 183 -18.26 -4.71 5.30
N PRO A 184 -18.63 -5.29 4.14
CA PRO A 184 -17.96 -6.48 3.62
C PRO A 184 -16.45 -6.23 3.47
N ASP A 185 -15.67 -7.31 3.42
CA ASP A 185 -14.24 -7.22 3.19
C ASP A 185 -13.95 -6.50 1.85
N LEU A 186 -13.09 -5.49 1.89
CA LEU A 186 -12.62 -4.76 0.71
C LEU A 186 -11.69 -5.63 -0.14
N VAL A 187 -10.89 -6.46 0.53
CA VAL A 187 -10.04 -7.49 -0.08
C VAL A 187 -10.15 -8.77 0.75
N ASP A 188 -10.39 -9.89 0.06
CA ASP A 188 -10.35 -11.23 0.68
C ASP A 188 -8.88 -11.69 0.81
N PRO A 189 -8.32 -11.76 2.03
CA PRO A 189 -6.92 -12.15 2.24
C PRO A 189 -6.62 -13.57 1.76
N THR A 190 -7.62 -14.45 1.71
CA THR A 190 -7.43 -15.85 1.31
C THR A 190 -7.08 -16.02 -0.17
N THR A 191 -7.25 -14.96 -0.95
CA THR A 191 -6.82 -14.90 -2.35
C THR A 191 -5.36 -14.50 -2.52
N LEU A 192 -4.72 -14.01 -1.46
CA LEU A 192 -3.34 -13.58 -1.44
C LEU A 192 -2.42 -14.71 -0.93
N PRO A 193 -1.11 -14.69 -1.22
CA PRO A 193 -0.17 -15.64 -0.66
C PRO A 193 -0.02 -15.46 0.86
N ALA A 194 -0.18 -16.50 1.67
CA ALA A 194 0.04 -16.42 3.11
C ALA A 194 1.51 -16.17 3.45
N CYS A 195 1.77 -15.33 4.46
CA CYS A 195 3.12 -15.08 4.98
C CYS A 195 3.27 -15.51 6.44
N GLU A 196 2.26 -15.31 7.27
CA GLU A 196 2.22 -15.71 8.68
C GLU A 196 0.78 -16.12 9.07
N PRO A 197 0.55 -16.79 10.21
CA PRO A 197 -0.81 -17.02 10.70
C PRO A 197 -1.60 -15.71 10.86
N GLY A 198 -2.72 -15.58 10.14
CA GLY A 198 -3.56 -14.39 10.16
C GLY A 198 -2.98 -13.20 9.38
N ALA A 199 -2.04 -13.42 8.47
CA ALA A 199 -1.47 -12.40 7.60
C ALA A 199 -1.15 -12.92 6.20
N HIS A 200 -1.30 -12.05 5.20
CA HIS A 200 -1.01 -12.37 3.81
C HIS A 200 -0.16 -11.29 3.13
N CYS A 201 0.46 -11.68 2.02
CA CYS A 201 1.28 -10.83 1.20
C CYS A 201 0.43 -9.86 0.40
N LEU A 202 0.51 -8.60 0.77
CA LEU A 202 -0.09 -7.51 0.04
C LEU A 202 1.00 -6.79 -0.78
N PRO A 203 0.83 -6.60 -2.10
CA PRO A 203 1.76 -5.81 -2.91
C PRO A 203 2.08 -4.49 -2.24
N THR A 204 3.35 -4.06 -2.28
CA THR A 204 3.77 -2.76 -1.73
C THR A 204 2.95 -1.60 -2.30
N MET A 205 2.46 -1.75 -3.53
CA MET A 205 1.54 -0.81 -4.16
C MET A 205 0.09 -0.80 -3.63
N LEU A 206 -0.22 -1.58 -2.61
CA LEU A 206 -1.49 -1.48 -1.88
C LEU A 206 -1.30 -1.13 -0.39
N VAL A 207 -0.05 -0.91 0.03
CA VAL A 207 0.32 -0.58 1.42
C VAL A 207 0.65 0.92 1.52
N PRO A 208 0.13 1.65 2.53
CA PRO A 208 0.53 3.03 2.81
C PRO A 208 2.05 3.16 3.03
N ALA A 209 2.65 4.25 2.52
CA ALA A 209 4.10 4.45 2.59
C ALA A 209 4.63 4.49 4.04
N ASP A 210 3.88 5.11 4.95
CA ASP A 210 4.18 5.22 6.38
C ASP A 210 4.10 3.87 7.12
N MET A 211 3.42 2.89 6.55
CA MET A 211 3.31 1.54 7.11
C MET A 211 4.38 0.57 6.59
N LEU A 212 5.05 0.88 5.47
CA LEU A 212 6.00 -0.03 4.82
C LEU A 212 7.16 -0.46 5.73
N GLU A 213 7.65 0.45 6.57
CA GLU A 213 8.77 0.18 7.49
C GLU A 213 8.38 -0.68 8.69
N ARG A 214 7.07 -0.75 9.00
CA ARG A 214 6.53 -1.50 10.15
C ARG A 214 6.13 -2.93 9.81
N LEU A 215 6.11 -3.26 8.53
CA LEU A 215 5.66 -4.55 8.01
C LEU A 215 6.86 -5.37 7.53
N ALA A 216 6.82 -6.67 7.81
CA ALA A 216 7.82 -7.60 7.30
C ALA A 216 7.74 -7.70 5.77
N ASP A 217 8.88 -7.94 5.12
CA ASP A 217 8.87 -8.34 3.72
C ASP A 217 8.28 -9.74 3.57
N CYS A 218 7.57 -9.96 2.47
CA CYS A 218 7.07 -11.29 2.19
C CYS A 218 8.17 -12.25 1.69
N PRO A 219 8.08 -13.55 2.04
CA PRO A 219 9.02 -14.54 1.55
C PRO A 219 8.89 -14.73 0.03
N ALA A 220 9.95 -15.24 -0.59
CA ALA A 220 9.95 -15.57 -2.02
C ALA A 220 8.77 -16.53 -2.37
N PRO A 221 8.10 -16.33 -3.52
CA PRO A 221 8.46 -15.39 -4.58
C PRO A 221 8.05 -13.94 -4.34
N ASN A 222 7.28 -13.63 -3.29
CA ASN A 222 6.60 -12.35 -3.05
C ASN A 222 7.47 -11.24 -2.44
N THR A 223 8.72 -11.11 -2.86
CA THR A 223 9.67 -10.16 -2.26
C THR A 223 9.36 -8.68 -2.54
N ALA A 224 8.42 -8.39 -3.45
CA ALA A 224 7.92 -7.03 -3.71
C ALA A 224 6.65 -6.68 -2.89
N SER A 225 6.26 -7.55 -1.96
CA SER A 225 5.06 -7.41 -1.13
C SER A 225 5.42 -7.31 0.35
N LYS A 226 4.51 -6.77 1.15
CA LYS A 226 4.61 -6.76 2.61
C LYS A 226 3.67 -7.79 3.22
N CYS A 227 4.09 -8.38 4.33
CA CYS A 227 3.25 -9.25 5.13
C CYS A 227 2.31 -8.39 6.00
N VAL A 228 1.03 -8.37 5.64
CA VAL A 228 0.02 -7.50 6.27
C VAL A 228 -0.99 -8.35 7.02
N PRO A 229 -1.35 -8.01 8.27
CA PRO A 229 -2.38 -8.75 8.99
C PRO A 229 -3.74 -8.66 8.28
N ASP A 230 -4.48 -9.77 8.32
CA ASP A 230 -5.72 -9.94 7.55
C ASP A 230 -6.79 -8.89 7.88
N ASP A 231 -6.85 -8.44 9.13
CA ASP A 231 -7.81 -7.40 9.54
C ASP A 231 -7.54 -6.06 8.83
N PHE A 232 -6.26 -5.71 8.61
CA PHE A 232 -5.90 -4.52 7.84
C PHE A 232 -6.16 -4.71 6.33
N ILE A 233 -5.94 -5.92 5.79
CA ILE A 233 -6.26 -6.23 4.39
C ILE A 233 -7.78 -6.11 4.15
N ARG A 234 -8.59 -6.79 4.98
CA ARG A 234 -10.06 -6.84 4.87
C ARG A 234 -10.70 -5.45 4.96
N THR A 235 -10.11 -4.55 5.73
CA THR A 235 -10.63 -3.20 5.95
C THR A 235 -9.94 -2.12 5.11
N GLY A 236 -8.99 -2.51 4.26
CA GLY A 236 -8.19 -1.57 3.48
C GLY A 236 -7.47 -0.53 4.33
N GLY A 237 -6.95 -0.96 5.48
CA GLY A 237 -6.26 -0.11 6.45
C GLY A 237 -7.16 0.54 7.50
N ASN A 238 -8.50 0.45 7.38
CA ASN A 238 -9.46 1.10 8.30
C ASN A 238 -9.86 0.19 9.47
N PHE A 239 -8.89 -0.52 10.05
CA PHE A 239 -9.09 -1.39 11.20
C PHE A 239 -8.62 -0.68 12.47
N VAL A 240 -9.49 -0.62 13.48
CA VAL A 240 -9.12 -0.22 14.84
C VAL A 240 -8.91 -1.51 15.65
N PRO A 241 -7.67 -1.82 16.07
CA PRO A 241 -7.43 -3.00 16.87
C PRO A 241 -8.21 -2.97 18.19
N PRO A 242 -8.66 -4.13 18.71
CA PRO A 242 -9.32 -4.18 20.01
C PRO A 242 -8.41 -3.66 21.14
N THR A 243 -9.00 -2.93 22.08
CA THR A 243 -8.35 -2.54 23.34
C THR A 243 -8.10 -3.76 24.23
N CYS A 244 -6.98 -3.75 24.95
CA CYS A 244 -6.58 -4.78 25.89
C CYS A 244 -5.76 -4.19 27.05
N ASP A 245 -5.65 -4.94 28.15
CA ASP A 245 -4.79 -4.59 29.27
C ASP A 245 -3.39 -5.19 29.05
N SER A 246 -2.39 -4.33 28.91
CA SER A 246 -1.00 -4.70 28.65
C SER A 246 -0.17 -4.75 29.95
N VAL A 247 1.14 -4.65 29.83
CA VAL A 247 2.10 -4.70 30.94
C VAL A 247 1.73 -3.68 32.02
N ALA A 248 1.75 -4.12 33.28
CA ALA A 248 1.38 -3.32 34.46
C ALA A 248 -0.05 -2.74 34.42
N GLY A 249 -0.94 -3.33 33.61
CA GLY A 249 -2.32 -2.87 33.45
C GLY A 249 -2.46 -1.63 32.57
N ALA A 250 -1.41 -1.24 31.83
CA ALA A 250 -1.49 -0.13 30.89
C ALA A 250 -2.42 -0.46 29.72
N GLU A 251 -3.18 0.52 29.25
CA GLU A 251 -3.97 0.39 28.03
C GLU A 251 -3.09 0.00 26.82
N GLY A 252 -3.58 -0.92 26.00
CA GLY A 252 -2.92 -1.35 24.78
C GLY A 252 -3.89 -1.70 23.65
N ARG A 253 -3.32 -2.23 22.57
CA ARG A 253 -4.02 -2.73 21.38
C ARG A 253 -3.56 -4.13 21.02
N CYS A 254 -4.52 -4.96 20.61
CA CYS A 254 -4.27 -6.30 20.13
C CYS A 254 -3.67 -6.25 18.73
N LEU A 255 -2.34 -6.34 18.64
CA LEU A 255 -1.62 -6.32 17.38
C LEU A 255 -1.15 -7.72 16.99
N SER A 256 -1.10 -7.98 15.68
CA SER A 256 -0.69 -9.29 15.14
C SER A 256 0.79 -9.56 15.43
N LYS A 257 1.08 -10.83 15.74
CA LYS A 257 2.45 -11.35 15.85
C LYS A 257 3.20 -11.34 14.52
N ALA A 258 2.51 -11.16 13.39
CA ALA A 258 3.13 -11.00 12.08
C ALA A 258 3.88 -9.65 11.93
N LEU A 259 3.65 -8.70 12.84
CA LEU A 259 4.39 -7.44 12.87
C LEU A 259 5.77 -7.66 13.53
N PRO A 260 6.90 -7.32 12.87
CA PRO A 260 8.25 -7.54 13.41
C PRO A 260 8.48 -6.95 14.81
N GLU A 261 7.95 -5.75 15.05
CA GLU A 261 8.04 -5.06 16.35
C GLU A 261 7.32 -5.81 17.47
N VAL A 262 6.21 -6.49 17.16
CA VAL A 262 5.42 -7.28 18.10
C VAL A 262 6.09 -8.64 18.35
N GLU A 263 6.55 -9.30 17.28
CA GLU A 263 7.27 -10.57 17.39
C GLU A 263 8.55 -10.44 18.22
N SER A 264 9.33 -9.38 17.97
CA SER A 264 10.58 -9.12 18.70
C SER A 264 10.39 -8.92 20.21
N GLN A 265 9.18 -8.52 20.62
CA GLN A 265 8.79 -8.28 22.01
C GLN A 265 7.85 -9.35 22.56
N ALA A 266 7.65 -10.46 21.85
CA ALA A 266 6.63 -11.46 22.19
C ALA A 266 6.79 -12.06 23.59
N ALA A 267 8.01 -12.11 24.13
CA ALA A 267 8.29 -12.58 25.49
C ALA A 267 7.88 -11.57 26.59
N LEU A 268 7.69 -10.30 26.23
CA LEU A 268 7.40 -9.19 27.14
C LEU A 268 5.93 -8.78 27.10
N LEU A 269 5.27 -8.99 25.98
CA LEU A 269 3.89 -8.57 25.75
C LEU A 269 2.91 -9.66 26.20
N PRO A 270 1.90 -9.34 27.01
CA PRO A 270 0.86 -10.29 27.39
C PRO A 270 -0.09 -10.54 26.21
N GLN A 271 -0.71 -11.71 26.15
CA GLN A 271 -1.83 -11.93 25.22
C GLN A 271 -3.10 -11.18 25.67
N SER A 272 -3.37 -11.11 26.98
CA SER A 272 -4.58 -10.46 27.52
C SER A 272 -5.87 -11.02 26.90
N THR A 273 -6.77 -10.15 26.44
CA THR A 273 -8.01 -10.50 25.71
C THR A 273 -7.80 -10.74 24.21
N CYS A 274 -6.58 -10.62 23.71
CA CYS A 274 -6.28 -10.71 22.28
C CYS A 274 -6.37 -12.14 21.74
N ALA A 275 -6.55 -12.26 20.42
CA ALA A 275 -6.56 -13.54 19.73
C ALA A 275 -5.23 -14.30 19.87
N ALA A 276 -5.23 -15.60 19.56
CA ALA A 276 -4.07 -16.48 19.80
C ALA A 276 -2.81 -16.06 19.00
N ASP A 277 -3.01 -15.41 17.86
CA ASP A 277 -2.02 -14.87 16.93
C ASP A 277 -1.72 -13.38 17.19
N GLN A 278 -2.23 -12.81 18.28
CA GLN A 278 -2.06 -11.41 18.65
C GLN A 278 -1.44 -11.27 20.04
N LEU A 279 -0.86 -10.10 20.31
CA LEU A 279 -0.37 -9.69 21.63
C LEU A 279 -0.83 -8.28 21.94
N CYS A 280 -0.98 -8.00 23.23
CA CYS A 280 -1.41 -6.70 23.72
C CYS A 280 -0.23 -5.74 23.81
N VAL A 281 -0.07 -4.90 22.79
CA VAL A 281 0.99 -3.88 22.71
C VAL A 281 0.53 -2.63 23.47
N PRO A 282 1.28 -2.15 24.48
CA PRO A 282 0.87 -1.00 25.26
C PRO A 282 0.92 0.27 24.40
N CYS A 283 0.01 1.22 24.66
CA CYS A 283 0.02 2.52 23.97
C CYS A 283 1.31 3.32 24.26
N PHE A 284 1.84 3.17 25.47
CA PHE A 284 3.07 3.79 25.91
C PHE A 284 4.05 2.75 26.43
N ASN A 285 5.33 2.94 26.15
CA ASN A 285 6.39 2.10 26.68
C ASN A 285 6.43 2.26 28.21
N PRO A 286 6.29 1.17 28.99
CA PRO A 286 6.18 1.25 30.45
C PRO A 286 7.49 1.66 31.14
N LEU A 287 8.63 1.67 30.44
CA LEU A 287 9.93 2.06 30.98
C LEU A 287 10.20 3.57 30.89
N ASP A 288 9.98 4.16 29.72
CA ASP A 288 10.30 5.56 29.42
C ASP A 288 9.06 6.43 29.13
N GLN A 289 7.88 5.83 29.12
CA GLN A 289 6.58 6.47 28.86
C GLN A 289 6.46 7.06 27.45
N SER A 290 7.35 6.68 26.52
CA SER A 290 7.24 7.11 25.13
C SER A 290 6.04 6.45 24.45
N ASP A 291 5.45 7.14 23.49
CA ASP A 291 4.42 6.57 22.62
C ASP A 291 5.01 5.40 21.79
N THR A 292 4.29 4.28 21.71
CA THR A 292 4.68 3.12 20.90
C THR A 292 4.07 3.16 19.50
N GLY A 293 3.12 4.06 19.25
CA GLY A 293 2.29 4.11 18.05
C GLY A 293 1.17 3.08 18.01
N ALA A 294 1.07 2.17 18.99
CA ALA A 294 0.09 1.08 18.97
C ALA A 294 -1.37 1.57 19.00
N CYS A 295 -1.62 2.72 19.62
CA CYS A 295 -2.94 3.32 19.80
C CYS A 295 -3.19 4.49 18.84
N HIS A 296 -2.37 4.62 17.80
CA HIS A 296 -2.49 5.64 16.77
C HIS A 296 -2.49 5.02 15.37
N LEU A 297 -2.98 3.78 15.27
CA LEU A 297 -3.11 3.06 14.00
C LEU A 297 -4.40 3.44 13.31
N ALA A 298 -4.32 3.70 12.01
CA ALA A 298 -5.48 4.04 11.19
C ALA A 298 -6.27 5.22 11.79
N CYS A 299 -7.51 4.98 12.22
CA CYS A 299 -8.36 5.97 12.86
C CYS A 299 -8.54 5.75 14.37
N ASP A 300 -7.64 5.00 15.01
CA ASP A 300 -7.69 4.82 16.46
C ASP A 300 -7.74 6.19 17.14
N PRO A 301 -8.74 6.46 18.01
CA PRO A 301 -8.90 7.75 18.65
C PRO A 301 -7.76 8.08 19.62
N GLY A 302 -6.86 7.14 19.88
CA GLY A 302 -5.81 7.28 20.87
C GLY A 302 -6.13 6.51 22.15
N PRO A 303 -5.16 6.48 23.08
CA PRO A 303 -5.38 5.95 24.41
C PRO A 303 -6.38 6.81 25.19
N ALA A 304 -7.27 6.18 25.93
CA ALA A 304 -8.11 6.84 26.92
C ALA A 304 -7.32 7.16 28.20
N GLU A 305 -6.28 6.39 28.50
CA GLU A 305 -5.41 6.56 29.65
C GLU A 305 -4.06 7.20 29.30
N GLY A 306 -3.49 7.96 30.23
CA GLY A 306 -2.14 8.51 30.05
C GLY A 306 -1.04 7.44 30.20
N PRO A 307 0.23 7.79 29.93
CA PRO A 307 1.35 6.87 30.13
C PRO A 307 1.42 6.37 31.57
N THR A 308 1.38 5.04 31.73
CA THR A 308 1.56 4.38 33.02
C THR A 308 2.95 3.76 33.08
N GLY A 309 3.84 4.39 33.85
CA GLY A 309 5.19 3.87 34.07
C GLY A 309 5.21 2.72 35.08
N LEU A 310 6.27 1.92 35.03
CA LEU A 310 6.52 0.89 36.05
C LEU A 310 6.83 1.51 37.43
N PRO A 311 6.40 0.87 38.53
CA PRO A 311 6.70 1.35 39.88
C PRO A 311 8.21 1.42 40.15
N ALA A 312 8.64 2.43 40.90
CA ALA A 312 10.02 2.51 41.38
C ALA A 312 10.24 1.58 42.58
N CYS A 313 11.48 1.11 42.75
CA CYS A 313 11.92 0.33 43.90
C CYS A 313 13.32 0.77 44.38
N CYS A 314 13.74 0.26 45.53
CA CYS A 314 15.00 0.60 46.18
C CYS A 314 15.19 2.13 46.31
N SER A 315 14.16 2.83 46.79
CA SER A 315 14.15 4.30 46.90
C SER A 315 14.45 5.02 45.57
N GLY A 316 13.93 4.51 44.45
CA GLY A 316 14.09 5.10 43.12
C GLY A 316 15.38 4.72 42.39
N ARG A 317 16.17 3.78 42.93
CA ARG A 317 17.40 3.27 42.28
C ARG A 317 17.12 2.11 41.33
N GLY A 318 15.94 1.51 41.41
CA GLY A 318 15.47 0.50 40.50
C GLY A 318 14.04 0.75 40.06
N THR A 319 13.61 -0.06 39.09
CA THR A 319 12.25 -0.12 38.58
C THR A 319 11.74 -1.55 38.68
N CYS A 320 10.49 -1.68 39.09
CA CYS A 320 9.78 -2.94 39.20
C CYS A 320 9.38 -3.44 37.81
N VAL A 321 10.11 -4.43 37.30
CA VAL A 321 9.86 -5.03 35.99
C VAL A 321 9.18 -6.39 36.13
N PRO A 322 8.32 -6.81 35.19
CA PRO A 322 7.80 -8.17 35.17
C PRO A 322 8.93 -9.20 35.20
N ARG A 323 8.75 -10.32 35.91
CA ARG A 323 9.75 -11.40 35.93
C ARG A 323 10.11 -11.89 34.52
N SER A 324 9.16 -11.94 33.60
CA SER A 324 9.40 -12.26 32.19
C SER A 324 10.38 -11.30 31.52
N ALA A 325 10.30 -10.00 31.84
CA ALA A 325 11.19 -8.97 31.33
C ALA A 325 12.61 -9.05 31.90
N ALA A 326 12.78 -9.59 33.10
CA ALA A 326 14.11 -9.81 33.68
C ALA A 326 14.89 -10.94 33.00
N GLY A 327 14.23 -11.80 32.21
CA GLY A 327 14.84 -12.89 31.46
C GLY A 327 15.73 -13.78 32.33
N ALA A 328 16.95 -14.07 31.86
CA ALA A 328 17.92 -14.91 32.57
C ALA A 328 18.41 -14.31 33.90
N ASN A 329 18.19 -13.01 34.15
CA ASN A 329 18.56 -12.37 35.41
C ASN A 329 17.45 -12.41 36.46
N ALA A 330 16.27 -12.96 36.14
CA ALA A 330 15.14 -13.03 37.06
C ALA A 330 15.51 -13.59 38.45
N ASP A 331 16.27 -14.69 38.49
CA ASP A 331 16.66 -15.35 39.74
C ASP A 331 17.69 -14.54 40.56
N ARG A 332 18.26 -13.48 39.97
CA ARG A 332 19.25 -12.59 40.60
C ARG A 332 18.63 -11.30 41.11
N LEU A 333 17.36 -11.04 40.80
CA LEU A 333 16.65 -9.85 41.23
C LEU A 333 15.68 -10.21 42.37
N GLY A 334 15.62 -9.34 43.39
CA GLY A 334 14.64 -9.44 44.47
C GLY A 334 13.34 -8.73 44.10
N VAL A 335 12.30 -8.91 44.90
CA VAL A 335 11.01 -8.16 44.77
C VAL A 335 11.07 -6.78 45.43
N ASP A 336 12.22 -6.38 45.98
CA ASP A 336 12.39 -5.28 46.95
C ASP A 336 11.52 -4.05 46.64
N GLU A 337 10.60 -3.68 47.55
CA GLU A 337 9.68 -2.54 47.45
C GLU A 337 8.67 -2.56 46.27
N CYS A 338 8.67 -3.60 45.45
CA CYS A 338 7.68 -3.75 44.37
C CYS A 338 6.31 -4.15 44.92
N PRO A 339 5.21 -3.71 44.27
CA PRO A 339 3.86 -4.09 44.67
C PRO A 339 3.67 -5.60 44.79
N GLU A 340 3.14 -6.05 45.94
CA GLU A 340 2.85 -7.46 46.17
C GLU A 340 1.78 -7.98 45.20
N GLY A 341 1.90 -9.25 44.79
CA GLY A 341 0.89 -9.94 43.97
C GLY A 341 0.98 -9.68 42.46
N GLN A 342 1.98 -8.94 41.97
CA GLN A 342 2.12 -8.60 40.54
C GLN A 342 3.30 -9.29 39.81
N ASP A 343 3.97 -10.24 40.47
CA ASP A 343 5.16 -10.95 39.95
C ASP A 343 6.27 -10.03 39.39
N LEU A 344 6.51 -8.92 40.10
CA LEU A 344 7.50 -7.91 39.74
C LEU A 344 8.83 -8.13 40.48
N LEU A 345 9.92 -7.83 39.80
CA LEU A 345 11.28 -7.85 40.32
C LEU A 345 11.89 -6.45 40.24
N CYS A 346 12.64 -6.06 41.27
CA CYS A 346 13.34 -4.80 41.30
C CYS A 346 14.63 -4.88 40.47
N ALA A 347 14.62 -4.28 39.28
CA ALA A 347 15.79 -4.17 38.41
C ALA A 347 16.48 -2.82 38.64
N PRO A 348 17.80 -2.77 38.90
CA PRO A 348 18.55 -1.52 38.93
C PRO A 348 18.38 -0.72 37.63
N ASN A 349 18.18 0.60 37.72
CA ASN A 349 17.92 1.45 36.54
C ASN A 349 19.05 1.37 35.50
N VAL A 350 20.29 1.13 35.95
CA VAL A 350 21.44 0.94 35.06
C VAL A 350 21.29 -0.27 34.12
N PHE A 351 20.49 -1.27 34.49
CA PHE A 351 20.23 -2.46 33.67
C PHE A 351 19.10 -2.25 32.65
N LEU A 352 18.35 -1.15 32.79
CA LEU A 352 17.21 -0.82 31.94
C LEU A 352 17.58 0.21 30.85
N GLY A 353 18.80 0.75 30.91
CA GLY A 353 19.29 1.67 29.89
C GLY A 353 19.56 0.97 28.56
N PRO A 354 19.30 1.63 27.41
CA PRO A 354 19.59 1.07 26.10
C PRO A 354 21.09 0.77 25.95
N GLY A 355 21.42 -0.43 25.47
CA GLY A 355 22.80 -0.86 25.23
C GLY A 355 23.56 -1.36 26.46
N PHE A 356 22.91 -1.54 27.61
CA PHE A 356 23.54 -2.16 28.77
C PHE A 356 23.89 -3.64 28.49
N GLN A 357 25.18 -3.96 28.48
CA GLN A 357 25.70 -5.33 28.53
C GLN A 357 26.37 -5.55 29.90
N PRO A 358 25.89 -6.51 30.71
CA PRO A 358 26.42 -6.77 32.05
C PRO A 358 27.86 -7.29 32.07
#